data_AF-A0A8B8I3R1-F1
#
_entry.id   AF-A0A8B8I3R1-F1
#
_cell.length_a   1.000
_cell.length_b   1.000
_cell.length_c   1.000
_cell.angle_alpha   90.00
_cell.angle_beta   90.00
_cell.angle_gamma   90.00
#
_symmetry.space_group_name_H-M   'P 1'
#
loop_
_entity.id
_entity.type
_entity.pdbx_description
1 polymer ?
#
loop_
_entity_poly.entity_id
_entity_poly.type
_entity_poly.pdbx_seq_one_letter_code
_entity_poly.pdbx_strand_id
1 'polypeptide(L)'
;MGKHFGELAKIRGLITYKLSHHEQRAYAGAISNGIPNIFRRFRESVFRVAPPFIIAYLVYEGVEREHTRLGRKNPADFENDQ
;
A
#
# COMPACT_ATOMS: atom_id res chain seq x y z
N MET A 1 -22.87 22.25 -13.73
CA MET A 1 -24.29 22.05 -13.37
C MET A 1 -24.44 20.59 -12.92
N GLY A 2 -24.55 20.37 -11.60
CA GLY A 2 -24.52 19.02 -11.01
C GLY A 2 -25.92 18.43 -10.88
N LYS A 3 -26.08 17.14 -11.17
CA LYS A 3 -27.33 16.42 -10.94
C LYS A 3 -27.61 16.34 -9.43
N HIS A 4 -28.87 16.51 -9.04
CA HIS A 4 -29.31 16.45 -7.64
C HIS A 4 -30.08 15.15 -7.32
N PHE A 5 -30.32 14.89 -6.04
CA PHE A 5 -31.22 13.82 -5.62
C PHE A 5 -32.59 14.01 -6.29
N GLY A 6 -33.06 12.99 -7.01
CA GLY A 6 -34.24 13.05 -7.87
C GLY A 6 -33.93 13.02 -9.37
N GLU A 7 -32.73 13.45 -9.80
CA GLU A 7 -32.31 13.54 -11.21
C GLU A 7 -31.15 12.60 -11.57
N LEU A 8 -30.73 11.74 -10.63
CA LEU A 8 -29.52 10.93 -10.75
C LEU A 8 -29.67 9.85 -11.83
N ALA A 9 -30.67 8.98 -11.69
CA ALA A 9 -30.87 7.81 -12.52
C ALA A 9 -32.32 7.32 -12.47
N LYS A 10 -32.74 6.60 -13.52
CA LYS A 10 -34.01 5.87 -13.57
C LYS A 10 -33.77 4.40 -13.23
N ILE A 11 -34.13 3.99 -12.02
CA ILE A 11 -34.02 2.60 -11.53
C ILE A 11 -35.43 2.07 -11.29
N ARG A 12 -35.72 0.83 -11.70
CA ARG A 12 -37.03 0.18 -11.53
C ARG A 12 -36.81 -1.23 -10.98
N GLY A 13 -37.67 -1.67 -10.04
CA GLY A 13 -37.67 -3.06 -9.54
C GLY A 13 -36.60 -3.41 -8.50
N LEU A 14 -35.91 -2.43 -7.89
CA LEU A 14 -34.94 -2.68 -6.82
C LEU A 14 -35.58 -2.50 -5.45
N ILE A 15 -35.60 -3.55 -4.64
CA ILE A 15 -36.08 -3.51 -3.24
C ILE A 15 -34.88 -3.69 -2.30
N THR A 16 -34.73 -2.80 -1.33
CA THR A 16 -33.62 -2.84 -0.35
C THR A 16 -34.15 -2.83 1.07
N TYR A 17 -33.63 -3.72 1.91
CA TYR A 17 -33.99 -3.81 3.33
C TYR A 17 -32.84 -3.27 4.20
N LYS A 18 -33.19 -2.63 5.32
CA LYS A 18 -32.24 -2.09 6.29
C LYS A 18 -32.78 -2.29 7.70
N LEU A 19 -31.88 -2.52 8.65
CA LEU A 19 -32.19 -2.56 10.09
C LEU A 19 -31.82 -1.22 10.74
N SER A 20 -32.53 -0.83 11.80
CA SER A 20 -32.14 0.33 12.62
C SER A 20 -30.74 0.13 13.21
N HIS A 21 -29.96 1.20 13.35
CA HIS A 21 -28.61 1.13 13.91
C HIS A 21 -28.59 0.62 15.35
N HIS A 22 -29.66 0.91 16.11
CA HIS A 22 -29.80 0.44 17.50
C HIS A 22 -30.04 -1.07 17.61
N GLU A 23 -30.47 -1.71 16.52
CA GLU A 23 -30.71 -3.16 16.44
C GLU A 23 -29.50 -3.92 15.86
N GLN A 24 -28.47 -3.20 15.40
CA GLN A 24 -27.27 -3.78 14.81
C GLN A 24 -26.10 -3.78 15.78
N ARG A 25 -25.18 -4.74 15.62
CA ARG A 25 -23.91 -4.76 16.34
C ARG A 25 -22.86 -4.00 15.53
N ALA A 26 -22.29 -2.95 16.10
CA ALA A 26 -21.30 -2.10 15.41
C ALA A 26 -20.06 -2.87 14.89
N TYR A 27 -19.63 -3.91 15.60
CA TYR A 27 -18.46 -4.73 15.26
C TYR A 27 -18.82 -6.16 14.86
N ALA A 28 -20.01 -6.37 14.30
CA ALA A 28 -20.43 -7.69 13.83
C ALA A 28 -19.38 -8.29 12.88
N GLY A 29 -18.84 -9.46 13.24
CA GLY A 29 -17.88 -10.18 12.40
C GLY A 29 -16.51 -9.50 12.23
N ALA A 30 -16.14 -8.54 13.08
CA ALA A 30 -14.85 -7.84 12.98
C ALA A 30 -13.64 -8.80 12.98
N ILE A 31 -13.69 -9.85 13.81
CA ILE A 31 -12.62 -10.86 13.88
C ILE A 31 -12.87 -11.95 12.83
N SER A 32 -14.04 -12.60 12.87
CA SER A 32 -14.32 -13.77 12.03
C SER A 32 -14.34 -13.49 10.53
N ASN A 33 -14.86 -12.34 10.12
CA ASN A 33 -14.92 -11.94 8.70
C ASN A 33 -13.93 -10.81 8.38
N GLY A 34 -13.71 -9.88 9.32
CA GLY A 34 -12.87 -8.72 9.10
C GLY A 34 -11.40 -9.08 8.91
N ILE A 35 -10.81 -9.87 9.81
CA ILE A 35 -9.38 -10.25 9.71
C ILE A 35 -9.10 -11.06 8.43
N PRO A 36 -9.86 -12.11 8.08
CA PRO A 36 -9.64 -12.81 6.81
C PRO A 36 -9.79 -11.91 5.60
N ASN A 37 -10.74 -10.97 5.61
CA ASN A 37 -10.93 -10.04 4.51
C ASN A 37 -9.79 -9.01 4.40
N ILE A 38 -9.23 -8.55 5.53
CA ILE A 38 -8.03 -7.69 5.54
C ILE A 38 -6.86 -8.44 4.91
N PHE A 39 -6.63 -9.69 5.32
CA PHE A 39 -5.54 -10.49 4.77
C PHE A 39 -5.72 -10.75 3.27
N ARG A 40 -6.95 -11.06 2.83
CA ARG A 40 -7.28 -11.20 1.40
C ARG A 40 -6.94 -9.93 0.62
N ARG A 41 -7.34 -8.76 1.12
CA ARG A 41 -7.07 -7.44 0.49
C ARG A 41 -5.57 -7.11 0.47
N PHE A 42 -4.85 -7.43 1.54
CA PHE A 42 -3.41 -7.27 1.60
C PHE A 42 -2.72 -8.12 0.53
N ARG A 43 -3.06 -9.42 0.45
CA ARG A 43 -2.49 -10.34 -0.54
C ARG A 43 -2.74 -9.90 -1.99
N GLU A 44 -3.90 -9.32 -2.27
CA GLU A 44 -4.26 -8.81 -3.61
C GLU A 44 -3.44 -7.60 -4.05
N SER A 45 -2.87 -6.84 -3.11
CA SER A 45 -2.15 -5.60 -3.39
C SER A 45 -0.64 -5.71 -3.18
N VAL A 46 -0.17 -6.57 -2.26
CA VAL A 46 1.24 -6.64 -1.86
C VAL A 46 2.19 -6.87 -3.04
N PHE A 47 1.84 -7.73 -3.99
CA PHE A 47 2.71 -8.00 -5.15
C PHE A 47 2.69 -6.90 -6.22
N ARG A 48 1.76 -5.95 -6.16
CA ARG A 48 1.77 -4.77 -7.03
C ARG A 48 2.54 -3.62 -6.39
N VAL A 49 2.46 -3.51 -5.07
CA VAL A 49 3.01 -2.39 -4.30
C VAL A 49 4.43 -2.67 -3.80
N ALA A 50 4.70 -3.84 -3.23
CA ALA A 50 5.98 -4.14 -2.59
C ALA A 50 7.17 -4.22 -3.56
N PRO A 51 7.08 -4.81 -4.77
CA PRO A 51 8.25 -4.94 -5.65
C PRO A 51 8.95 -3.61 -6.00
N PRO A 52 8.26 -2.54 -6.44
CA PRO A 52 8.95 -1.28 -6.72
C PRO A 52 9.60 -0.66 -5.48
N PHE A 53 9.00 -0.80 -4.29
CA PHE A 53 9.60 -0.33 -3.04
C PHE A 53 10.85 -1.13 -2.66
N ILE A 54 10.82 -2.45 -2.81
CA ILE A 54 11.98 -3.31 -2.55
C ILE A 54 13.12 -2.93 -3.50
N ILE A 55 12.84 -2.76 -4.80
CA ILE A 55 13.84 -2.35 -5.78
C ILE A 55 14.43 -0.99 -5.41
N ALA A 56 13.59 -0.01 -5.07
CA ALA A 56 14.05 1.32 -4.67
C ALA A 56 14.96 1.25 -3.44
N TYR A 57 14.62 0.44 -2.45
CA TYR A 57 15.43 0.24 -1.26
C TYR A 57 16.79 -0.39 -1.58
N LEU A 58 16.83 -1.41 -2.44
CA LEU A 58 18.08 -2.04 -2.86
C LEU A 58 18.99 -1.08 -3.65
N VAL A 59 18.42 -0.22 -4.51
CA VAL A 59 19.19 0.82 -5.21
C VAL A 59 19.75 1.82 -4.22
N TYR A 60 18.93 2.29 -3.28
CA TYR A 60 19.36 3.22 -2.23
C TYR A 60 20.55 2.67 -1.43
N GLU A 61 20.43 1.43 -0.93
CA GLU A 61 21.48 0.78 -0.16
C GLU A 61 22.76 0.58 -0.99
N GLY A 62 22.63 0.16 -2.24
CA GLY A 62 23.76 -0.02 -3.15
C GLY A 62 24.51 1.28 -3.42
N VAL A 63 23.78 2.36 -3.71
CA VAL A 63 24.37 3.68 -3.97
C VAL A 63 25.07 4.22 -2.73
N GLU A 64 24.45 4.13 -1.56
CA GLU A 64 25.04 4.65 -0.32
C GLU A 64 26.32 3.88 0.06
N ARG A 65 26.32 2.56 -0.15
CA ARG A 65 27.49 1.71 0.08
C ARG A 65 28.65 2.04 -0.85
N GLU A 66 28.38 2.20 -2.15
CA GLU A 66 29.41 2.56 -3.13
C GLU A 66 29.92 3.99 -2.92
N HIS A 67 29.03 4.93 -2.59
CA HIS A 67 29.41 6.30 -2.25
C HIS A 67 30.36 6.32 -1.04
N THR A 68 30.03 5.57 0.02
CA THR A 68 30.89 5.43 1.19
C THR A 68 32.24 4.78 0.85
N ARG A 69 32.26 3.79 -0.05
CA ARG A 69 33.49 3.13 -0.50
C ARG A 69 34.39 4.08 -1.28
N LEU A 70 33.83 4.84 -2.23
CA LEU A 70 34.56 5.79 -3.07
C LEU A 70 34.99 7.05 -2.32
N GLY A 71 34.26 7.42 -1.26
CA GLY A 71 34.66 8.54 -0.38
C GLY A 71 35.89 8.23 0.48
N ARG A 72 36.32 6.97 0.58
CA ARG A 72 37.55 6.57 1.28
C ARG A 72 38.73 6.65 0.32
N LYS A 73 39.86 7.16 0.82
CA LYS A 73 41.14 7.14 0.09
C LYS A 73 41.56 5.71 -0.20
N ASN A 74 42.05 5.44 -1.40
CA ASN A 74 42.61 4.14 -1.78
C ASN A 74 44.10 4.10 -1.39
N PRO A 75 44.53 3.19 -0.50
CA PRO A 75 45.95 3.09 -0.10
C PRO A 75 46.90 2.82 -1.27
N ALA A 76 46.43 2.10 -2.29
CA ALA A 76 47.25 1.74 -3.46
C ALA A 76 47.66 2.96 -4.32
N ASP A 77 46.96 4.09 -4.19
CA ASP A 77 47.29 5.31 -4.94
C ASP A 77 48.56 6.00 -4.38
N PHE A 78 48.99 5.66 -3.16
CA PHE A 78 50.14 6.28 -2.48
C PHE A 78 51.38 5.36 -2.42
N GLU A 79 51.34 4.18 -3.05
CA GLU A 79 52.43 3.20 -2.97
C GLU A 79 53.70 3.62 -3.75
N ASN A 80 53.55 4.46 -4.78
CA ASN A 80 54.64 4.91 -5.66
C ASN A 80 54.88 6.42 -5.61
N ASP A 81 54.30 7.12 -4.63
CA ASP A 81 54.50 8.55 -4.44
C ASP A 81 55.79 8.74 -3.60
N GLN A 82 56.90 9.10 -4.26
CA GLN A 82 58.18 9.48 -3.67
C GLN A 82 58.37 11.00 -3.74
#